data_AF-A0A257MXR9-F1
#
_entry.id   AF-A0A257MXR9-F1
#
_cell.length_a   1.000
_cell.length_b   1.000
_cell.length_c   1.000
_cell.angle_alpha   90.00
_cell.angle_beta   90.00
_cell.angle_gamma   90.00
#
_symmetry.space_group_name_H-M   'P 1'
#
loop_
_entity.id
_entity.type
_entity.pdbx_description
1 polymer ?
#
loop_
_entity_poly.entity_id
_entity_poly.type
_entity_poly.pdbx_seq_one_letter_code
_entity_poly.pdbx_strand_id
1 'polypeptide(L)'
;MTTPKPSATTNSASAFWAIAVEAQLERLQTSAQGLSDEEAGERIKRFGANRLNGKKQTGPLGLFLSQFKSSIILILLFATGLSFFLHDRVGRSKITCSGANKGNGTA
;
A
#
# COMPACT_ATOMS: atom_id res chain seq x y z
N MET A 1 -19.69 19.50 -40.17
CA MET A 1 -20.95 18.92 -39.64
C MET A 1 -20.62 18.16 -38.37
N THR A 2 -21.22 18.60 -37.25
CA THR A 2 -21.42 17.95 -35.93
C THR A 2 -20.23 17.24 -35.26
N THR A 3 -19.78 17.64 -34.09
CA THR A 3 -20.58 17.96 -32.89
C THR A 3 -20.07 19.18 -32.10
N PRO A 4 -20.97 19.98 -31.50
CA PRO A 4 -20.64 20.91 -30.43
C PRO A 4 -20.53 20.18 -29.08
N LYS A 5 -19.88 20.83 -28.10
CA LYS A 5 -20.01 20.69 -26.62
C LYS A 5 -18.71 20.25 -25.90
N PRO A 6 -18.21 21.13 -25.03
CA PRO A 6 -17.93 20.71 -23.67
C PRO A 6 -18.77 21.58 -22.73
N SER A 7 -19.92 21.06 -22.30
CA SER A 7 -20.56 21.58 -21.10
C SER A 7 -19.99 20.82 -19.91
N ALA A 8 -19.08 21.45 -19.21
CA ALA A 8 -18.86 21.18 -17.81
C ALA A 8 -18.53 22.52 -17.15
N THR A 9 -19.53 23.03 -16.45
CA THR A 9 -19.46 24.13 -15.51
C THR A 9 -18.29 23.93 -14.55
N THR A 10 -17.21 24.70 -14.72
CA THR A 10 -16.20 24.90 -13.68
C THR A 10 -15.92 26.39 -13.59
N ASN A 11 -16.46 27.01 -12.54
CA ASN A 11 -15.95 28.27 -12.03
C ASN A 11 -14.50 28.03 -11.54
N SER A 12 -13.53 28.17 -12.43
CA SER A 12 -12.10 28.20 -12.09
C SER A 12 -11.44 29.22 -13.02
N ALA A 13 -11.30 30.43 -12.49
CA ALA A 13 -10.63 31.53 -13.15
C ALA A 13 -9.19 31.12 -13.51
N SER A 14 -8.95 30.95 -14.82
CA SER A 14 -7.66 30.81 -15.51
C SER A 14 -6.73 29.70 -15.00
N ALA A 15 -6.68 28.60 -15.75
CA ALA A 15 -5.67 27.59 -15.54
C ALA A 15 -4.27 28.16 -15.75
N PHE A 16 -3.32 27.86 -14.85
CA PHE A 16 -1.99 28.47 -14.86
C PHE A 16 -1.20 28.16 -16.14
N TRP A 17 -1.50 27.06 -16.82
CA TRP A 17 -0.88 26.69 -18.09
C TRP A 17 -1.36 27.50 -19.30
N ALA A 18 -2.38 28.35 -19.13
CA ALA A 18 -2.98 29.14 -20.21
C ALA A 18 -2.76 30.66 -20.04
N ILE A 19 -1.90 31.09 -19.13
CA ILE A 19 -1.63 32.51 -18.80
C ILE A 19 -0.28 32.93 -19.40
N ALA A 20 -0.17 34.18 -19.87
CA ALA A 20 1.08 34.78 -20.34
C ALA A 20 2.16 34.80 -19.23
N VAL A 21 3.43 34.71 -19.63
CA VAL A 21 4.56 34.57 -18.69
C VAL A 21 4.64 35.76 -17.75
N GLU A 22 4.45 36.98 -18.25
CA GLU A 22 4.51 38.23 -17.48
C GLU A 22 3.44 38.27 -16.38
N ALA A 23 2.21 37.86 -16.72
CA ALA A 23 1.11 37.78 -15.75
C ALA A 23 1.33 36.66 -14.72
N GLN A 24 2.07 35.61 -15.07
CA GLN A 24 2.49 34.58 -14.10
C GLN A 24 3.59 35.07 -13.17
N LEU A 25 4.56 35.83 -13.68
CA LEU A 25 5.63 36.44 -12.89
C LEU A 25 5.04 37.39 -11.84
N GLU A 26 4.08 38.25 -12.23
CA GLU A 26 3.37 39.12 -11.28
C GLU A 26 2.59 38.31 -10.23
N ARG A 27 1.86 37.27 -10.65
CA ARG A 27 1.06 36.44 -9.74
C ARG A 27 1.92 35.65 -8.74
N LEU A 28 3.10 35.20 -9.15
CA LEU A 28 4.08 34.50 -8.31
C LEU A 28 5.01 35.48 -7.57
N GLN A 29 4.80 36.79 -7.73
CA GLN A 29 5.63 37.86 -7.19
C GLN A 29 7.12 37.59 -7.44
N THR A 30 7.47 37.17 -8.65
CA THR A 30 8.83 36.78 -9.01
C THR A 30 9.27 37.56 -10.23
N SER A 31 10.58 37.81 -10.35
CA SER A 31 11.13 38.50 -11.50
C SER A 31 11.56 37.49 -12.57
N ALA A 32 11.73 37.95 -13.81
CA ALA A 32 12.37 37.14 -14.86
C ALA A 32 13.81 36.73 -14.50
N GLN A 33 14.46 37.48 -13.59
CA GLN A 33 15.81 37.19 -13.09
C GLN A 33 15.81 36.17 -11.93
N GLY A 34 14.63 35.76 -11.45
CA GLY A 34 14.46 34.86 -10.31
C GLY A 34 14.14 35.59 -9.00
N LEU A 35 14.39 34.90 -7.88
CA LEU A 35 14.22 35.37 -6.50
C LEU A 35 15.57 35.74 -5.89
N SER A 36 15.58 36.69 -4.94
CA SER A 36 16.76 36.89 -4.08
C SER A 36 16.92 35.74 -3.07
N ASP A 37 18.13 35.55 -2.56
CA ASP A 37 18.39 34.55 -1.50
C ASP A 37 17.58 34.83 -0.23
N GLU A 38 17.33 36.10 0.10
CA GLU A 38 16.50 36.44 1.27
C GLU A 38 15.04 36.05 1.03
N GLU A 39 14.47 36.39 -0.12
CA GLU A 39 13.09 36.03 -0.48
C GLU A 39 12.92 34.52 -0.60
N ALA A 40 13.90 33.82 -1.18
CA ALA A 40 13.89 32.37 -1.26
C ALA A 40 13.89 31.75 0.15
N GLY A 41 14.71 32.27 1.06
CA GLY A 41 14.74 31.86 2.46
C GLY A 41 13.41 32.08 3.19
N GLU A 42 12.79 33.25 3.00
CA GLU A 42 11.47 33.53 3.57
C GLU A 42 10.38 32.62 3.00
N ARG A 43 10.40 32.35 1.68
CA ARG A 43 9.44 31.45 1.05
C ARG A 43 9.63 30.01 1.51
N ILE A 44 10.85 29.52 1.68
CA ILE A 44 11.10 28.17 2.24
C ILE A 44 10.56 28.07 3.66
N LYS A 45 10.69 29.12 4.49
CA LYS A 45 10.09 29.15 5.84
C LYS A 45 8.56 29.13 5.80
N ARG A 46 7.94 29.83 4.84
CA ARG A 46 6.48 29.96 4.72
C ARG A 46 5.82 28.72 4.10
N PHE A 47 6.39 28.17 3.03
CA PHE A 47 5.80 27.08 2.25
C PHE A 47 6.39 25.70 2.59
N GLY A 48 7.48 25.68 3.37
CA GLY A 48 8.21 24.46 3.69
C GLY A 48 9.16 24.05 2.56
N ALA A 49 10.10 23.15 2.89
CA ALA A 49 10.94 22.54 1.87
C ALA A 49 10.06 21.75 0.89
N ASN A 50 10.20 22.01 -0.40
CA ASN A 50 9.52 21.25 -1.46
C ASN A 50 10.15 19.84 -1.59
N ARG A 51 10.00 19.04 -0.55
CA ARG A 51 10.49 17.69 -0.40
C ARG A 51 9.27 16.81 -0.23
N LEU A 52 9.01 15.97 -1.22
CA LEU A 52 8.13 14.81 -1.04
C LEU A 52 8.80 13.93 0.01
N ASN A 53 8.20 13.82 1.20
CA ASN A 53 8.75 13.01 2.29
C ASN A 53 9.03 11.61 1.73
N GLY A 54 10.32 11.30 1.56
CA GLY A 54 10.77 9.98 1.16
C GLY A 54 10.18 9.01 2.17
N LYS A 55 9.31 8.12 1.68
CA LYS A 55 8.66 7.07 2.46
C LYS A 55 9.71 6.53 3.43
N LYS A 56 9.47 6.68 4.75
CA LYS A 56 10.38 6.18 5.80
C LYS A 56 10.85 4.82 5.33
N GLN A 57 12.16 4.68 5.12
CA GLN A 57 12.72 3.47 4.55
C GLN A 57 12.45 2.35 5.55
N THR A 58 11.36 1.63 5.34
CA THR A 58 11.02 0.44 6.13
C THR A 58 12.14 -0.53 5.82
N GLY A 59 13.03 -0.76 6.80
CA GLY A 59 14.15 -1.67 6.64
C GLY A 59 13.70 -3.07 6.21
N PRO A 60 14.62 -3.94 5.75
CA PRO A 60 14.29 -5.24 5.16
C PRO A 60 13.38 -6.11 6.06
N LEU A 61 13.60 -6.09 7.38
CA LEU A 61 12.75 -6.78 8.35
C LEU A 61 11.36 -6.13 8.47
N GLY A 62 11.26 -4.80 8.41
CA GLY A 62 9.98 -4.09 8.41
C GLY A 62 9.18 -4.33 7.13
N LEU A 63 9.86 -4.48 5.99
CA LEU A 63 9.23 -4.86 4.72
C LEU A 63 8.70 -6.31 4.80
N PHE A 64 9.49 -7.23 5.36
CA PHE A 64 9.07 -8.63 5.57
C PHE A 64 7.86 -8.74 6.50
N LEU A 65 7.85 -8.00 7.62
CA LEU A 65 6.70 -7.95 8.53
C LEU A 65 5.49 -7.22 7.92
N SER A 66 5.71 -6.25 7.04
CA SER A 66 4.63 -5.59 6.29
C SER A 66 3.90 -6.56 5.35
N GLN A 67 4.61 -7.53 4.77
CA GLN A 67 3.99 -8.60 3.97
C GLN A 67 3.21 -9.58 4.86
N PHE A 68 3.69 -9.81 6.09
CA PHE A 68 3.01 -10.63 7.11
C PHE A 68 1.71 -9.99 7.64
N LYS A 69 1.50 -8.71 7.36
CA LYS A 69 0.29 -7.95 7.71
C LYS A 69 -0.93 -8.31 6.84
N SER A 70 -0.75 -9.13 5.81
CA SER A 70 -1.86 -9.74 5.10
C SER A 70 -2.54 -10.77 6.00
N SER A 71 -3.80 -10.53 6.40
CA SER A 71 -4.58 -11.39 7.30
C SER A 71 -4.55 -12.88 6.93
N ILE A 72 -4.37 -13.19 5.64
CA ILE A 72 -4.22 -14.55 5.11
C ILE A 72 -3.05 -15.30 5.76
N ILE A 73 -1.86 -14.71 5.88
CA ILE A 73 -0.70 -15.42 6.42
C ILE A 73 -0.91 -15.76 7.90
N LEU A 74 -1.57 -14.86 8.65
CA LEU A 74 -1.89 -15.07 10.07
C LEU A 74 -2.87 -16.23 10.25
N ILE A 75 -3.87 -16.31 9.38
CA ILE A 75 -4.83 -17.41 9.37
C ILE A 75 -4.14 -18.74 9.02
N LEU A 76 -3.24 -18.76 8.03
CA LEU A 76 -2.49 -19.97 7.66
C LEU A 76 -1.56 -20.42 8.80
N LEU A 77 -0.84 -19.49 9.43
CA LEU A 77 0.03 -19.80 10.56
C LEU A 77 -0.78 -20.35 11.74
N PHE A 78 -1.93 -19.74 12.02
CA PHE A 78 -2.85 -20.20 13.06
C PHE A 78 -3.42 -21.59 12.73
N ALA A 79 -3.90 -21.81 11.51
CA ALA A 79 -4.41 -23.10 11.06
C ALA A 79 -3.33 -24.19 11.12
N THR A 80 -2.09 -23.86 10.76
CA THR A 80 -0.95 -24.79 10.85
C THR A 80 -0.63 -25.11 12.32
N GLY A 81 -0.60 -24.10 13.19
CA GLY A 81 -0.42 -24.27 14.63
C GLY A 81 -1.54 -25.11 15.25
N LEU A 82 -2.79 -24.87 14.87
CA LEU A 82 -3.94 -25.65 15.30
C LEU A 82 -3.86 -27.08 14.78
N SER A 83 -3.50 -27.30 13.53
CA SER A 83 -3.35 -28.64 12.95
C SER A 83 -2.25 -29.42 13.64
N PHE A 84 -1.13 -28.76 13.98
CA PHE A 84 -0.04 -29.38 14.73
C PHE A 84 -0.45 -29.68 16.18
N PHE A 85 -1.14 -28.75 16.83
CA PHE A 85 -1.62 -28.93 18.20
C PHE A 85 -2.73 -30.00 18.31
N LEU A 86 -3.63 -30.07 17.32
CA LEU A 86 -4.62 -31.14 17.22
C LEU A 86 -3.96 -32.48 16.85
N HIS A 87 -2.87 -32.50 16.09
CA HIS A 87 -2.16 -33.73 15.74
C HIS A 87 -1.61 -34.46 16.99
N ASP A 88 -1.17 -33.74 18.02
CA ASP A 88 -0.78 -34.35 19.30
C ASP A 88 -2.00 -34.99 20.01
N ARG A 89 -3.17 -34.34 19.92
CA ARG A 89 -4.39 -34.76 20.64
C ARG A 89 -5.28 -35.77 19.87
N VAL A 90 -5.06 -35.95 18.57
CA VAL A 90 -5.80 -36.88 17.71
C VAL A 90 -4.90 -38.08 17.39
N GLY A 91 -4.77 -38.94 18.39
CA GLY A 91 -4.62 -40.39 18.21
C GLY A 91 -3.43 -40.88 17.39
N ARG A 92 -2.39 -41.33 18.11
CA ARG A 92 -1.68 -42.57 17.77
C ARG A 92 -2.68 -43.73 17.64
N SER A 93 -3.30 -43.87 16.49
CA SER A 93 -4.02 -45.08 16.12
C SER A 93 -4.00 -45.22 14.61
N LYS A 94 -3.08 -46.07 14.14
CA LYS A 94 -3.23 -47.03 13.03
C LYS A 94 -1.88 -47.28 12.34
N ILE A 95 -1.08 -48.17 12.93
CA ILE A 95 -0.37 -49.23 12.18
C ILE A 95 0.00 -50.34 13.19
N THR A 96 -0.99 -51.13 13.62
CA THR A 96 -0.71 -52.51 14.02
C THR A 96 -1.67 -53.39 13.24
N CYS A 97 -1.10 -54.16 12.31
CA CYS A 97 -1.81 -55.21 11.64
C CYS A 97 -2.13 -56.28 12.69
N SER A 98 -3.40 -56.61 12.89
CA SER A 98 -3.76 -57.87 13.54
C SER A 98 -4.89 -58.48 12.72
N GLY A 99 -4.47 -59.38 11.83
CA GLY A 99 -5.37 -60.29 11.16
C GLY A 99 -5.84 -61.35 12.14
N ALA A 100 -7.16 -61.56 12.19
CA ALA A 100 -7.75 -62.80 12.67
C ALA A 100 -9.16 -62.92 12.08
N ASN A 101 -9.23 -63.29 10.80
CA ASN A 101 -10.42 -63.94 10.27
C ASN A 101 -10.38 -65.39 10.74
N LYS A 102 -11.26 -65.75 11.69
CA LYS A 102 -11.52 -67.15 12.03
C LYS A 102 -12.96 -67.47 11.65
N GLY A 103 -13.18 -67.66 10.36
CA GLY A 103 -14.32 -68.40 9.86
C GLY A 103 -14.08 -69.89 10.07
N ASN A 104 -14.98 -70.55 10.80
CA ASN A 104 -15.35 -71.95 10.69
C ASN A 104 -16.40 -72.23 11.77
N GLY A 105 -17.62 -72.50 11.32
CA GLY A 105 -18.57 -73.30 12.08
C GLY A 105 -18.39 -74.77 11.69
N THR A 106 -18.38 -75.63 12.70
CA THR A 106 -18.71 -77.05 12.55
C THR A 106 -19.59 -77.42 13.74
N ALA A 107 -20.79 -77.89 13.40
CA ALA A 107 -21.63 -78.73 14.24
C ALA A 107 -20.91 -80.05 14.59
#